data_AF-A0A1H4G810-F1
#
_entry.id   AF-A0A1H4G810-F1
#
_cell.length_a   1.000
_cell.length_b   1.000
_cell.length_c   1.000
_cell.angle_alpha   90.00
_cell.angle_beta   90.00
_cell.angle_gamma   90.00
#
_symmetry.space_group_name_H-M   'P 1'
#
loop_
_entity.id
_entity.type
_entity.pdbx_description
1 polymer ?
#
loop_
_entity_poly.entity_id
_entity_poly.type
_entity_poly.pdbx_seq_one_letter_code
_entity_poly.pdbx_strand_id
1 'polypeptide(L)'
;MILKLIQSGGFAGRSRFAEEDLSCHSLKLQEYLDSHFSALQGKMMSHLPPLQRDAFQYFVEYKGTRLPVDEKIKLEPEFAEILEMLKSKLHY
;
A
#
# COMPACT_ATOMS: atom_id res chain seq x y z
N MET A 1 -5.13 -11.14 8.29
CA MET A 1 -4.53 -10.95 6.94
C MET A 1 -3.93 -9.56 6.96
N ILE A 2 -2.63 -9.38 6.79
CA ILE A 2 -2.00 -8.09 7.10
C ILE A 2 -1.75 -7.29 5.82
N LEU A 3 -2.23 -6.04 5.82
CA LEU A 3 -1.89 -5.02 4.85
C LEU A 3 -0.90 -4.06 5.48
N LYS A 4 0.21 -3.80 4.78
CA LYS A 4 1.26 -2.92 5.27
C LYS A 4 1.44 -1.73 4.35
N LEU A 5 1.31 -0.52 4.88
CA LEU A 5 1.63 0.72 4.17
C LEU A 5 3.04 1.16 4.56
N ILE A 6 3.93 1.26 3.59
CA ILE A 6 5.32 1.64 3.72
C ILE A 6 5.49 3.03 3.10
N GLN A 7 5.81 4.02 3.90
CA GLN A 7 6.27 5.32 3.43
C GLN A 7 7.80 5.26 3.27
N SER A 8 8.29 5.53 2.07
CA SER A 8 9.70 5.58 1.74
C SER A 8 10.01 6.87 1.01
N GLY A 9 11.14 7.50 1.31
CA GLY A 9 11.49 8.83 0.80
C GLY A 9 11.35 9.93 1.86
N GLY A 10 11.71 11.15 1.48
CA GLY A 10 11.82 12.29 2.40
C GLY A 10 13.24 12.48 2.95
N PHE A 11 13.53 13.73 3.31
CA PHE A 11 14.86 14.26 3.65
C PHE A 11 15.62 13.49 4.75
N ALA A 12 14.91 12.72 5.59
CA ALA A 12 15.48 12.01 6.74
C ALA A 12 15.87 10.54 6.46
N GLY A 13 15.57 9.97 5.29
CA GLY A 13 15.90 8.58 4.94
C GLY A 13 15.26 7.51 5.84
N ARG A 14 14.32 7.88 6.71
CA ARG A 14 13.62 6.94 7.61
C ARG A 14 12.35 6.44 6.93
N SER A 15 12.34 5.16 6.58
CA SER A 15 11.10 4.50 6.15
C SER A 15 10.18 4.30 7.35
N ARG A 16 8.94 4.78 7.23
CA ARG A 16 7.88 4.49 8.20
C ARG A 16 6.97 3.41 7.63
N PHE A 17 6.43 2.55 8.48
CA PHE A 17 5.43 1.58 8.06
C PHE A 17 4.28 1.55 9.06
N ALA A 18 3.09 1.30 8.54
CA ALA A 18 1.88 1.09 9.31
C ALA A 18 1.24 -0.22 8.81
N GLU A 19 0.76 -1.03 9.74
CA GLU A 19 0.16 -2.34 9.44
C GLU A 19 -1.28 -2.32 9.92
N GLU A 20 -2.18 -2.89 9.11
CA GLU A 20 -3.58 -3.09 9.45
C GLU A 20 -3.94 -4.55 9.22
N ASP A 21 -4.69 -5.12 10.17
CA ASP A 21 -5.23 -6.46 9.99
C ASP A 21 -6.60 -6.40 9.29
N LEU A 22 -6.63 -6.92 8.08
CA LEU A 22 -7.82 -7.01 7.23
C LEU A 22 -8.79 -8.12 7.66
N SER A 23 -8.46 -8.96 8.65
CA SER A 23 -9.38 -10.02 9.08
C SER A 23 -10.62 -9.49 9.80
N CYS A 24 -10.58 -8.24 10.28
CA CYS A 24 -11.74 -7.53 10.82
C CYS A 24 -12.58 -6.81 9.74
N HIS A 25 -12.10 -6.76 8.50
CA HIS A 25 -12.77 -6.06 7.41
C HIS A 25 -13.65 -6.99 6.56
N SER A 26 -14.54 -6.37 5.78
CA SER A 26 -15.47 -7.06 4.88
C SER A 26 -14.77 -8.05 3.96
N LEU A 27 -15.36 -9.24 3.77
CA LEU A 27 -14.88 -10.25 2.82
C LEU A 27 -14.71 -9.69 1.41
N LYS A 28 -15.58 -8.75 0.99
CA LYS A 28 -15.50 -8.09 -0.32
C LYS A 28 -14.17 -7.36 -0.54
N LEU A 29 -13.71 -6.64 0.49
CA LEU A 29 -12.43 -5.95 0.44
C LEU A 29 -11.28 -6.94 0.35
N GLN A 30 -11.35 -8.03 1.11
CA GLN A 30 -10.32 -9.08 1.07
C GLN A 30 -10.24 -9.70 -0.33
N GLU A 31 -11.38 -10.04 -0.95
CA GLU A 31 -11.43 -10.59 -2.32
C GLU A 31 -10.96 -9.59 -3.38
N TYR A 32 -11.29 -8.30 -3.21
CA TYR A 32 -10.81 -7.23 -4.09
C TYR A 32 -9.29 -7.12 -4.03
N LEU A 33 -8.72 -7.07 -2.83
CA LEU A 33 -7.28 -7.01 -2.64
C LEU A 33 -6.60 -8.28 -3.13
N ASP A 34 -7.18 -9.45 -2.88
CA ASP A 34 -6.64 -10.69 -3.41
C ASP A 34 -6.59 -10.67 -4.93
N SER A 35 -7.68 -10.28 -5.58
CA SER A 35 -7.76 -10.23 -7.05
C SER A 35 -6.80 -9.19 -7.64
N HIS A 36 -6.74 -8.00 -7.04
CA HIS A 36 -5.92 -6.90 -7.53
C HIS A 36 -4.42 -7.18 -7.32
N PHE A 37 -4.03 -7.68 -6.14
CA PHE A 37 -2.64 -8.03 -5.86
C PHE A 37 -2.22 -9.31 -6.57
N SER A 38 -3.07 -10.33 -6.69
CA SER A 38 -2.76 -11.55 -7.44
C SER A 38 -2.56 -11.27 -8.93
N ALA A 39 -3.40 -10.42 -9.53
CA ALA A 39 -3.23 -9.97 -10.91
C ALA A 39 -1.92 -9.21 -11.15
N LEU A 40 -1.42 -8.52 -10.12
CA LEU A 40 -0.17 -7.74 -10.18
C LEU A 40 1.06 -8.56 -9.75
N GLN A 41 0.90 -9.60 -8.94
CA GLN A 41 1.95 -10.54 -8.56
C GLN A 41 2.52 -11.23 -9.80
N GLY A 42 1.68 -11.49 -10.81
CA GLY A 42 2.12 -11.99 -12.11
C GLY A 42 2.86 -10.98 -13.00
N LYS A 43 2.89 -9.69 -12.63
CA LYS A 43 3.44 -8.59 -13.46
C LYS A 43 4.60 -7.83 -12.83
N MET A 44 5.01 -8.13 -11.60
CA MET A 44 5.92 -7.24 -10.86
C MET A 44 7.38 -7.72 -10.82
N MET A 45 8.19 -7.18 -11.74
CA MET A 45 9.61 -6.88 -11.46
C MET A 45 10.18 -5.70 -12.24
N SER A 46 9.50 -5.15 -13.26
CA SER A 46 10.22 -4.32 -14.24
C SER A 46 10.16 -2.79 -14.05
N HIS A 47 9.20 -2.24 -13.29
CA HIS A 47 9.03 -0.78 -13.24
C HIS A 47 8.63 -0.27 -11.85
N LEU A 48 9.56 -0.32 -10.90
CA LEU A 48 9.51 0.66 -9.82
C LEU A 48 9.97 2.00 -10.43
N PRO A 49 9.15 3.06 -10.39
CA PRO A 49 9.59 4.37 -10.84
C PRO A 49 10.83 4.80 -10.04
N PRO A 50 11.78 5.52 -10.67
CA PRO A 50 12.98 5.96 -9.98
C PRO A 50 12.60 6.74 -8.73
N LEU A 51 13.13 6.32 -7.58
CA LEU A 51 12.85 6.97 -6.30
C LEU A 51 13.20 8.46 -6.39
N GLN A 52 12.19 9.32 -6.45
CA GLN A 52 12.41 10.75 -6.26
C GLN A 52 12.88 10.95 -4.82
N ARG A 53 14.14 11.38 -4.67
CA ARG A 53 14.80 11.55 -3.36
C ARG A 53 14.08 12.57 -2.47
N ASP A 54 13.39 13.53 -3.09
CA ASP A 54 12.73 14.64 -2.39
C ASP A 54 11.23 14.43 -2.13
N ALA A 55 10.63 13.34 -2.65
CA ALA A 55 9.20 13.09 -2.49
C ALA A 55 8.93 11.87 -1.60
N PHE A 56 7.92 11.99 -0.73
CA PHE A 56 7.38 10.84 0.00
C PHE A 56 6.65 9.92 -0.97
N GLN A 57 7.11 8.69 -1.10
CA GLN A 57 6.41 7.63 -1.80
C GLN A 57 5.76 6.69 -0.81
N TYR A 58 4.57 6.22 -1.14
CA TYR A 58 3.85 5.25 -0.34
C TYR A 58 3.78 3.94 -1.13
N PHE A 59 3.99 2.82 -0.45
CA PHE A 59 3.89 1.49 -1.02
C PHE A 59 2.99 0.64 -0.13
N VAL A 60 2.05 -0.09 -0.71
CA VAL A 60 1.26 -1.10 0.00
C VAL A 60 1.85 -2.47 -0.23
N GLU A 61 2.05 -3.23 0.84
CA GLU A 61 2.48 -4.61 0.82
C GLU A 61 1.36 -5.50 1.36
N TYR A 62 0.97 -6.49 0.57
CA TYR A 62 -0.05 -7.46 0.90
C TYR A 62 0.39 -8.84 0.41
N LYS A 63 0.38 -9.83 1.29
CA LYS A 63 0.82 -11.22 1.01
C LYS A 63 2.22 -11.30 0.34
N GLY A 64 3.14 -10.42 0.73
CA GLY A 64 4.50 -10.35 0.16
C GLY A 64 4.59 -9.67 -1.21
N THR A 65 3.49 -9.15 -1.75
CA THR A 65 3.47 -8.34 -2.97
C THR A 65 3.44 -6.86 -2.59
N ARG A 66 4.42 -6.09 -3.04
CA ARG A 66 4.56 -4.66 -2.72
C ARG A 66 4.27 -3.78 -3.94
N LEU A 67 3.27 -2.93 -3.85
CA LEU A 67 2.84 -2.02 -4.92
C LEU A 67 3.00 -0.56 -4.51
N PRO A 68 3.42 0.35 -5.41
CA PRO A 68 3.33 1.78 -5.16
C PRO A 68 1.86 2.19 -5.05
N VAL A 69 1.55 3.06 -4.08
CA VAL A 69 0.21 3.64 -3.92
C VAL A 69 0.04 4.75 -4.95
N ASP A 70 -0.35 4.36 -6.15
CA ASP A 70 -0.79 5.28 -7.20
C ASP A 70 -2.30 5.57 -7.07
N GLU A 71 -2.76 6.68 -7.66
CA GLU A 71 -4.17 7.11 -7.62
C GLU A 71 -5.14 6.03 -8.12
N LYS A 72 -4.68 5.11 -8.96
CA LYS A 72 -5.47 3.99 -9.49
C LYS A 72 -5.81 2.92 -8.45
N ILE A 73 -5.04 2.81 -7.37
CA ILE A 73 -5.30 1.84 -6.31
C ILE A 73 -6.45 2.29 -5.38
N LYS A 74 -6.84 3.58 -5.41
CA LYS A 74 -7.94 4.14 -4.62
C LYS A 74 -9.35 3.85 -5.17
N LEU A 75 -9.49 2.89 -6.09
CA LEU A 75 -10.76 2.62 -6.78
C LEU A 75 -11.85 2.09 -5.84
N GLU A 76 -11.49 1.41 -4.75
CA GLU A 76 -12.46 0.97 -3.74
C GLU A 76 -12.51 1.94 -2.54
N PRO A 77 -13.69 2.42 -2.15
CA PRO A 77 -13.85 3.37 -1.05
C PRO A 77 -13.39 2.78 0.28
N GLU A 78 -13.72 1.51 0.58
CA GLU A 78 -13.27 0.83 1.80
C GLU A 78 -11.73 0.72 1.86
N PHE A 79 -11.09 0.50 0.71
CA PHE A 79 -9.62 0.46 0.65
C PHE A 79 -8.99 1.85 0.78
N ALA A 80 -9.63 2.86 0.20
CA ALA A 80 -9.20 4.25 0.34
C ALA A 80 -9.24 4.69 1.81
N GLU A 81 -10.29 4.35 2.55
CA GLU A 81 -10.41 4.63 3.99
C GLU A 81 -9.28 3.96 4.79
N ILE A 82 -8.98 2.70 4.52
CA ILE A 82 -7.87 1.98 5.19
C ILE A 82 -6.53 2.62 4.86
N LEU A 83 -6.33 3.00 3.59
CA LEU A 83 -5.13 3.73 3.16
C LEU A 83 -4.99 5.07 3.88
N GLU A 84 -6.08 5.84 4.03
CA GLU A 84 -6.06 7.12 4.75
C GLU A 84 -5.79 6.94 6.24
N MET A 85 -6.39 5.91 6.85
CA MET A 85 -6.11 5.55 8.25
C MET A 85 -4.64 5.15 8.43
N LEU A 86 -4.10 4.29 7.56
CA LEU A 86 -2.70 3.89 7.56
C LEU A 86 -1.76 5.09 7.32
N LYS A 87 -2.12 6.01 6.41
CA LYS A 87 -1.38 7.26 6.20
C LYS A 87 -1.39 8.15 7.44
N SER A 88 -2.51 8.23 8.14
CA SER A 88 -2.63 9.00 9.38
C SER A 88 -1.75 8.40 10.48
N LYS A 89 -1.67 7.06 10.58
CA LYS A 89 -0.72 6.36 11.48
C LYS A 89 0.75 6.64 11.14
N LEU A 90 1.07 6.95 9.88
CA LEU A 90 2.43 7.29 9.45
C LEU A 90 2.81 8.74 9.72
N HIS A 91 1.84 9.66 9.86
CA HIS A 91 2.07 11.09 10.07
C HIS A 91 2.18 11.52 11.55
N TYR A 92 2.11 10.58 12.49
CA TYR A 92 2.40 10.81 13.92
C TYR A 92 3.82 10.38 14.31
#